data_AF-A6QBV0-F1
#
_entry.id   AF-A6QBV0-F1
#
_cell.length_a   1.000
_cell.length_b   1.000
_cell.length_c   1.000
_cell.angle_alpha   90.00
_cell.angle_beta   90.00
_cell.angle_gamma   90.00
#
_symmetry.space_group_name_H-M   'P 1'
#
loop_
_entity.id
_entity.type
_entity.pdbx_description
1 polymer ?
#
loop_
_entity_poly.entity_id
_entity_poly.type
_entity_poly.pdbx_seq_one_letter_code
_entity_poly.pdbx_strand_id
1 'polypeptide(L)'
;MKKILITTAVATLTTAMMAAEKIDIYKYDIISVYKNVPEMMADLELDGIKMTNDGVNPYKVLKGKVLSCKELGFKGKPVEQSFPDLVSYGYTKKLKNDVEAVCTEIIYKGGTVNFSVLIDGND
;
A
#
# COMPACT_ATOMS: atom_id res chain seq x y z
N MET A 1 -43.05 -41.46 -3.83
CA MET A 1 -41.86 -40.84 -3.21
C MET A 1 -41.20 -39.91 -4.23
N LYS A 2 -41.22 -38.59 -4.00
CA LYS A 2 -40.57 -37.59 -4.86
C LYS A 2 -39.08 -37.53 -4.50
N LYS A 3 -38.19 -37.81 -5.45
CA LYS A 3 -36.73 -37.61 -5.30
C LYS A 3 -36.43 -36.14 -5.61
N ILE A 4 -36.03 -35.38 -4.60
CA ILE A 4 -35.52 -34.02 -4.78
C ILE A 4 -34.02 -34.15 -5.04
N LEU A 5 -33.59 -33.84 -6.27
CA LEU A 5 -32.17 -33.64 -6.57
C LEU A 5 -31.76 -32.27 -6.00
N ILE A 6 -30.84 -32.28 -5.05
CA ILE A 6 -30.17 -31.07 -4.57
C ILE A 6 -28.95 -30.87 -5.47
N THR A 7 -29.05 -29.94 -6.41
CA THR A 7 -27.92 -29.52 -7.24
C THR A 7 -27.07 -28.56 -6.42
N THR A 8 -25.99 -29.05 -5.82
CA THR A 8 -25.02 -28.20 -5.13
C THR A 8 -24.30 -27.38 -6.19
N ALA A 9 -24.65 -26.10 -6.31
CA ALA A 9 -23.87 -25.15 -7.08
C ALA A 9 -22.51 -24.99 -6.37
N VAL A 10 -21.48 -25.64 -6.91
CA VAL A 10 -20.10 -25.36 -6.54
C VAL A 10 -19.82 -23.96 -7.05
N ALA A 11 -19.93 -22.97 -6.16
CA ALA A 11 -19.40 -21.64 -6.40
C ALA A 11 -17.89 -21.81 -6.54
N THR A 12 -17.41 -21.94 -7.77
CA THR A 12 -15.99 -21.77 -8.09
C THR A 12 -15.63 -20.37 -7.65
N LEU A 13 -15.01 -20.25 -6.46
CA LEU A 13 -14.19 -19.09 -6.13
C LEU A 13 -13.13 -19.02 -7.22
N THR A 14 -13.40 -18.25 -8.26
CA THR A 14 -12.37 -17.69 -9.13
C THR A 14 -11.57 -16.76 -8.24
N THR A 15 -10.64 -17.31 -7.49
CA THR A 15 -9.48 -16.57 -6.99
C THR A 15 -8.78 -16.08 -8.24
N ALA A 16 -9.16 -14.90 -8.70
CA ALA A 16 -8.36 -14.10 -9.59
C ALA A 16 -7.05 -13.87 -8.84
N MET A 17 -6.08 -14.79 -9.04
CA MET A 17 -4.68 -14.53 -8.80
C MET A 17 -4.34 -13.36 -9.72
N MET A 18 -4.60 -12.15 -9.23
CA MET A 18 -4.03 -10.95 -9.78
C MET A 18 -2.53 -11.20 -9.73
N ALA A 19 -1.93 -11.43 -10.90
CA ALA A 19 -0.49 -11.58 -11.03
C ALA A 19 0.13 -10.43 -10.24
N ALA A 20 0.78 -10.75 -9.12
CA ALA A 20 1.35 -9.75 -8.25
C ALA A 20 2.42 -9.02 -9.08
N GLU A 21 2.08 -7.85 -9.61
CA GLU A 21 3.03 -7.01 -10.33
C GLU A 21 4.28 -6.91 -9.46
N LYS A 22 5.40 -7.42 -9.98
CA LYS A 22 6.66 -7.47 -9.26
C LYS A 22 7.19 -6.04 -9.18
N ILE A 23 7.02 -5.42 -8.02
CA ILE A 23 7.49 -4.06 -7.77
C ILE A 23 8.99 -4.12 -7.57
N ASP A 24 9.73 -3.41 -8.41
CA ASP A 24 11.16 -3.20 -8.20
C ASP A 24 11.36 -2.09 -7.17
N ILE A 25 11.52 -2.51 -5.91
CA ILE A 25 11.73 -1.60 -4.77
C ILE A 25 13.03 -0.82 -4.85
N TYR A 26 14.01 -1.24 -5.67
CA TYR A 26 15.28 -0.51 -5.80
C TYR A 26 15.16 0.76 -6.62
N LYS A 27 14.01 0.97 -7.28
CA LYS A 27 13.69 2.19 -8.02
C LYS A 27 13.09 3.28 -7.12
N TYR A 28 12.58 2.93 -5.94
CA TYR A 28 11.78 3.84 -5.13
C TYR A 28 12.47 4.10 -3.79
N ASP A 29 12.70 5.37 -3.48
CA ASP A 29 13.31 5.78 -2.22
C ASP A 29 12.26 5.98 -1.13
N ILE A 30 11.01 6.28 -1.52
CA ILE A 30 9.90 6.46 -0.57
C ILE A 30 8.70 5.61 -1.01
N ILE A 31 8.18 4.84 -0.06
CA ILE A 31 6.97 4.04 -0.21
C ILE A 31 5.99 4.40 0.90
N SER A 32 4.80 4.86 0.54
CA SER A 32 3.73 5.14 1.51
C SER A 32 2.56 4.18 1.26
N VAL A 33 2.20 3.40 2.28
CA VAL A 33 1.11 2.43 2.26
C VAL A 33 -0.03 2.97 3.09
N TYR A 34 -1.18 3.14 2.47
CA TYR A 34 -2.37 3.69 3.09
C TYR A 34 -3.45 2.63 3.24
N LYS A 35 -3.86 2.37 4.48
CA LYS A 35 -4.86 1.35 4.83
C LYS A 35 -6.07 1.97 5.51
N ASN A 36 -7.26 1.48 5.14
CA ASN A 36 -8.56 1.85 5.69
C ASN A 36 -8.82 3.36 5.69
N VAL A 37 -8.40 4.08 4.66
CA VAL A 37 -8.54 5.54 4.59
C VAL A 37 -10.02 5.91 4.33
N PRO A 38 -10.59 6.91 5.02
CA PRO A 38 -11.85 7.53 4.60
C PRO A 38 -11.71 8.14 3.20
N GLU A 39 -12.74 8.07 2.36
CA GLU A 39 -12.67 8.57 0.97
C GLU A 39 -12.17 10.02 0.87
N MET A 40 -12.72 10.93 1.69
CA MET A 40 -12.29 12.33 1.72
C MET A 40 -10.81 12.49 2.07
N MET A 41 -10.29 11.68 3.00
CA MET A 41 -8.88 11.72 3.36
C MET A 41 -8.00 11.10 2.27
N ALA A 42 -8.48 10.08 1.56
CA ALA A 42 -7.74 9.49 0.44
C ALA A 42 -7.53 10.51 -0.68
N ASP A 43 -8.54 11.32 -0.99
CA ASP A 43 -8.42 12.40 -1.96
C ASP A 43 -7.41 13.46 -1.51
N LEU A 44 -7.47 13.87 -0.23
CA LEU A 44 -6.52 14.83 0.34
C LEU A 44 -5.06 14.34 0.32
N GLU A 45 -4.83 13.07 0.66
CA GLU A 45 -3.50 12.45 0.63
C GLU A 45 -2.96 12.39 -0.81
N LEU A 46 -3.80 12.00 -1.77
CA LEU A 46 -3.42 11.94 -3.18
C LEU A 46 -3.13 13.33 -3.75
N ASP A 47 -3.93 14.33 -3.38
CA ASP A 47 -3.71 15.73 -3.77
C ASP A 47 -2.41 16.29 -3.16
N GLY A 48 -2.14 16.02 -1.89
CA GLY A 48 -0.89 16.41 -1.23
C GLY A 48 0.34 15.79 -1.89
N ILE A 49 0.26 14.49 -2.23
CA ILE A 49 1.32 13.78 -2.95
C ILE A 49 1.54 14.40 -4.32
N LYS A 50 0.45 14.69 -5.05
CA LYS A 50 0.51 15.34 -6.35
C LYS A 50 1.18 16.71 -6.25
N MET A 51 0.72 17.57 -5.33
CA MET A 51 1.30 18.91 -5.12
C MET A 51 2.79 18.87 -4.78
N THR A 52 3.24 17.84 -4.06
CA THR A 52 4.64 17.74 -3.61
C THR A 52 5.56 17.15 -4.68
N ASN A 53 5.06 16.25 -5.53
CA ASN A 53 5.90 15.46 -6.44
C ASN A 53 5.72 15.80 -7.92
N ASP A 54 4.59 16.37 -8.35
CA ASP A 54 4.40 16.76 -9.76
C ASP A 54 5.47 17.76 -10.20
N GLY A 55 6.26 17.39 -11.20
CA GLY A 55 7.36 18.20 -11.71
C GLY A 55 8.62 18.21 -10.84
N VAL A 56 8.63 17.46 -9.72
CA VAL A 56 9.79 17.28 -8.84
C VAL A 56 10.30 15.84 -8.93
N ASN A 57 9.48 14.87 -8.51
CA ASN A 57 9.83 13.46 -8.44
C ASN A 57 8.80 12.59 -9.18
N PRO A 58 9.22 11.64 -10.03
CA PRO A 58 8.30 10.66 -10.57
C PRO A 58 7.65 9.83 -9.47
N TYR A 59 6.33 9.64 -9.53
CA TYR A 59 5.63 8.79 -8.57
C TYR A 59 4.58 7.90 -9.25
N LYS A 60 4.25 6.78 -8.60
CA LYS A 60 3.23 5.81 -9.03
C LYS A 60 2.25 5.56 -7.90
N VAL A 61 0.95 5.69 -8.20
CA VAL A 61 -0.13 5.33 -7.28
C VAL A 61 -0.71 3.98 -7.68
N LEU A 62 -0.76 3.06 -6.72
CA LEU A 62 -1.37 1.74 -6.84
C LEU A 62 -2.72 1.74 -6.12
N LYS A 63 -3.79 2.04 -6.85
CA LYS A 63 -5.16 2.06 -6.30
C LYS A 63 -5.66 0.64 -6.02
N GLY A 64 -6.24 0.40 -4.84
CA GLY A 64 -6.81 -0.89 -4.44
C GLY A 64 -5.79 -1.99 -4.15
N LYS A 65 -4.49 -1.76 -4.38
CA LYS A 65 -3.40 -2.66 -4.02
C LYS A 65 -2.68 -2.10 -2.82
N VAL A 66 -2.69 -2.88 -1.73
CA VAL A 66 -2.03 -2.53 -0.47
C VAL A 66 -0.76 -3.34 -0.38
N LEU A 67 0.38 -2.66 -0.40
CA LEU A 67 1.66 -3.30 -0.12
C LEU A 67 1.84 -3.50 1.38
N SER A 68 2.81 -4.30 1.77
CA SER A 68 3.34 -4.28 3.12
C SER A 68 4.82 -3.99 3.10
N CYS A 69 5.28 -3.03 3.92
CA CYS A 69 6.69 -2.71 4.08
C CYS A 69 7.49 -3.97 4.46
N LYS A 70 6.91 -4.84 5.31
CA LYS A 70 7.54 -6.11 5.70
C LYS A 70 7.68 -7.08 4.53
N GLU A 71 6.64 -7.24 3.70
CA GLU A 71 6.67 -8.12 2.52
C GLU A 71 7.62 -7.61 1.44
N LEU A 72 7.80 -6.29 1.34
CA LEU A 72 8.82 -5.64 0.51
C LEU A 72 10.24 -5.77 1.10
N GLY A 73 10.37 -6.42 2.26
CA GLY A 73 11.64 -6.71 2.91
C GLY A 73 12.27 -5.52 3.63
N PHE A 74 11.49 -4.50 4.01
CA PHE A 74 11.91 -3.49 4.96
C PHE A 74 11.93 -4.12 6.35
N LYS A 75 13.09 -4.09 7.00
CA LYS A 75 13.35 -4.76 8.28
C LYS A 75 13.60 -3.71 9.34
N GLY A 76 12.85 -3.72 10.44
CA GLY A 76 13.06 -2.81 11.57
C GLY A 76 11.95 -2.93 12.61
N LYS A 77 12.22 -2.50 13.84
CA LYS A 77 11.16 -2.17 14.80
C LYS A 77 10.53 -0.88 14.28
N PRO A 78 9.26 -0.87 13.85
CA PRO A 78 8.69 0.34 13.30
C PRO A 78 8.71 1.42 14.37
N VAL A 79 9.05 2.64 13.98
CA VAL A 79 8.72 3.80 14.81
C VAL A 79 7.21 3.94 14.74
N GLU A 80 6.54 3.53 15.82
CA GLU A 80 5.10 3.66 15.94
C GLU A 80 4.77 5.09 16.36
N GLN A 81 3.89 5.71 15.58
CA GLN A 81 3.27 6.97 15.95
C GLN A 81 1.77 6.77 15.98
N SER A 82 1.20 6.88 17.17
CA SER A 82 -0.24 6.76 17.40
C SER A 82 -0.89 8.13 17.42
N PHE A 83 -1.92 8.30 16.58
CA PHE A 83 -2.74 9.51 16.49
C PHE A 83 -4.20 9.16 16.84
N PRO A 84 -5.07 10.17 17.06
CA PRO A 84 -6.48 9.93 17.33
C PRO A 84 -7.15 9.07 16.26
N ASP A 85 -6.85 9.31 14.99
CA ASP A 85 -7.57 8.71 13.86
C ASP A 85 -6.76 7.69 13.06
N LEU A 86 -5.46 7.55 13.33
CA LEU A 86 -4.58 6.64 12.62
C LEU A 86 -3.40 6.16 13.47
N VAL A 87 -2.75 5.10 13.01
CA VAL A 87 -1.43 4.67 13.49
C VAL A 87 -0.48 4.62 12.31
N SER A 88 0.73 5.14 12.48
CA SER A 88 1.78 5.13 11.47
C SER A 88 2.96 4.26 11.92
N TYR A 89 3.47 3.45 11.02
CA TYR A 89 4.64 2.60 11.20
C TYR A 89 5.70 2.95 10.16
N GLY A 90 6.81 3.55 10.59
CA GLY A 90 7.95 3.85 9.73
C GLY A 90 8.97 2.71 9.70
N TYR A 91 9.44 2.34 8.52
CA TYR A 91 10.47 1.33 8.28
C TYR A 91 11.53 1.90 7.34
N THR A 92 12.77 1.42 7.47
CA THR A 92 13.83 1.79 6.54
C THR A 92 14.57 0.56 6.03
N LYS A 93 15.20 0.69 4.86
CA LYS A 93 15.97 -0.37 4.23
C LYS A 93 17.11 0.23 3.42
N LYS A 94 18.33 -0.23 3.71
CA LYS A 94 19.48 0.11 2.87
C LYS A 94 19.35 -0.56 1.50
N LEU A 95 19.38 0.23 0.42
CA LEU A 95 19.25 -0.26 -0.95
C LEU A 95 20.63 -0.51 -1.60
N LYS A 96 21.50 0.51 -1.58
CA LYS A 96 22.89 0.51 -2.08
C LYS A 96 23.69 1.56 -1.29
N ASN A 97 25.02 1.63 -1.46
CA ASN A 97 25.92 2.57 -0.77
C ASN A 97 25.24 3.92 -0.44
N ASP A 98 25.12 4.21 0.85
CA ASP A 98 24.51 5.43 1.44
C ASP A 98 23.08 5.82 1.00
N VAL A 99 22.40 4.97 0.22
CA VAL A 99 20.99 5.13 -0.16
C VAL A 99 20.11 4.26 0.73
N GLU A 100 19.21 4.92 1.45
CA GLU A 100 18.22 4.31 2.33
C GLU A 100 16.83 4.60 1.79
N ALA A 101 16.06 3.55 1.51
CA ALA A 101 14.65 3.69 1.23
C ALA A 101 13.85 3.72 2.54
N VAL A 102 12.77 4.50 2.53
CA VAL A 102 11.81 4.60 3.61
C VAL A 102 10.49 4.00 3.16
N CYS A 103 9.87 3.23 4.03
CA CYS A 103 8.52 2.71 3.83
C CYS A 103 7.67 3.03 5.06
N THR A 104 6.52 3.66 4.85
CA THR A 104 5.60 4.05 5.93
C THR A 104 4.26 3.36 5.72
N GLU A 105 3.77 2.62 6.72
CA GLU A 105 2.40 2.12 6.73
C GLU A 105 1.53 3.04 7.60
N ILE A 106 0.54 3.68 6.97
CA ILE A 106 -0.44 4.57 7.60
C ILE A 106 -1.77 3.83 7.64
N ILE A 107 -2.22 3.51 8.85
CA ILE A 107 -3.42 2.71 9.10
C ILE A 107 -4.45 3.60 9.79
N TYR A 108 -5.45 4.03 9.04
CA TYR A 108 -6.58 4.79 9.56
C TYR A 108 -7.52 3.86 10.35
N LYS A 109 -8.13 4.40 11.41
CA LYS A 109 -9.04 3.64 12.30
C LYS A 109 -10.45 3.45 11.72
N GLY A 110 -10.77 4.10 10.62
CA GLY A 110 -12.05 3.95 9.91
C GLY A 110 -11.94 4.38 8.47
N GLY A 111 -12.63 3.68 7.58
CA GLY A 111 -12.57 3.86 6.13
C GLY A 111 -12.43 2.53 5.40
N THR A 112 -12.44 2.57 4.06
CA THR A 112 -12.42 1.38 3.20
C THR A 112 -11.44 1.52 2.03
N VAL A 113 -10.93 2.72 1.78
CA VAL A 113 -10.02 2.99 0.68
C VAL A 113 -8.64 2.52 1.07
N ASN A 114 -7.99 1.80 0.16
CA ASN A 114 -6.60 1.44 0.34
C ASN A 114 -5.81 1.69 -0.93
N PHE A 115 -4.59 2.17 -0.76
CA PHE A 115 -3.67 2.43 -1.87
C PHE A 115 -2.22 2.42 -1.40
N SER A 116 -1.30 2.38 -2.33
CA SER A 116 0.12 2.57 -2.05
C SER A 116 0.70 3.57 -3.04
N VAL A 117 1.64 4.38 -2.58
CA VAL A 117 2.35 5.36 -3.39
C VAL A 117 3.83 5.02 -3.37
N LEU A 118 4.43 5.01 -4.56
CA LEU A 118 5.84 4.73 -4.78
C LEU A 118 6.46 5.99 -5.39
N ILE A 119 7.42 6.60 -4.71
CA ILE A 119 8.10 7.82 -5.16
C ILE A 119 9.55 7.47 -5.48
N ASP A 120 9.95 7.81 -6.69
CA ASP A 120 11.32 7.70 -7.19
C ASP A 120 12.09 8.93 -6.69
N GLY A 121 13.02 8.75 -5.77
CA GLY A 121 13.78 9.86 -5.15
C GLY A 121 15.10 10.14 -5.86
N ASN A 122 15.23 9.77 -7.13
CA ASN A 122 16.37 10.15 -7.96
C ASN A 122 16.45 11.68 -8.09
N ASP A 123 17.26 12.30 -7.23
CA ASP A 123 18.10 13.44 -7.60
C ASP A 123 19.19 13.01 -8.61
#